data_AF-A0A2G9C5H9-F1
#
_entry.id   AF-A0A2G9C5H9-F1
#
_cell.length_a   1.000
_cell.length_b   1.000
_cell.length_c   1.000
_cell.angle_alpha   90.00
_cell.angle_beta   90.00
_cell.angle_gamma   90.00
#
_symmetry.space_group_name_H-M   'P 1'
#
loop_
_entity.id
_entity.type
_entity.pdbx_description
1 polymer ?
#
loop_
_entity_poly.entity_id
_entity_poly.type
_entity_poly.pdbx_seq_one_letter_code
_entity_poly.pdbx_strand_id
1 'polypeptide(L)'
;MIGAPLSDRPFRSFWMGGYEGADHVNGRGDALDMVRATGHDRLLARDYREARRLGLRCVRESVGWRLSERAPGTWDFSRAQHMARAARREGLQVLWTLMHYGVPPDLTLLDDALIPRFARFAAAAAAAIRPLCPGPRFYTPINEISFLAWAASSSDAMGPAGAVHEGTAREDSRISGYAIKRRLVRAALAGMDAIREVDPQARFLHIDPVIHVVPTEDTPDQRALAEQVASYQWQAFDMLAGRQDPELGGHPAALDWIGLNHYHSSQWEVPSEKRLAWHLGDPRRRPLSALLGQVWERYGRPLLVAETGHIGRGRADWLHDIAGEAQRALRAGVPLGGVCLYPMLDRPDWYEPARWHRSGLWHVPRDARGAAAGRRLVRPYARALADWERGRRRAPERMPALAPDLGPGPRPEPLLTPR
;
A
#
# COMPACT_ATOMS: atom_id res chain seq x y z
N MET A 1 -28.66 -15.78 -23.17
CA MET A 1 -28.12 -14.45 -23.51
C MET A 1 -26.65 -14.43 -23.11
N ILE A 2 -25.78 -14.22 -24.09
CA ILE A 2 -24.33 -14.34 -23.98
C ILE A 2 -23.82 -13.12 -23.21
N GLY A 3 -23.36 -13.34 -21.98
CA GLY A 3 -22.79 -12.30 -21.13
C GLY A 3 -21.48 -11.79 -21.73
N ALA A 4 -21.36 -10.48 -21.86
CA ALA A 4 -20.22 -9.77 -22.41
C ALA A 4 -18.89 -10.20 -21.74
N PRO A 5 -17.75 -10.23 -22.48
CA PRO A 5 -16.46 -10.56 -21.89
C PRO A 5 -16.11 -9.49 -20.85
N LEU A 6 -15.84 -9.91 -19.61
CA LEU A 6 -15.14 -9.08 -18.63
C LEU A 6 -13.85 -8.58 -19.30
N SER A 7 -13.66 -7.27 -19.42
CA SER A 7 -12.42 -6.75 -20.00
C SER A 7 -11.23 -7.29 -19.21
N ASP A 8 -10.24 -7.85 -19.90
CA ASP A 8 -9.03 -8.54 -19.41
C ASP A 8 -8.17 -7.83 -18.33
N ARG A 9 -8.57 -6.65 -17.81
CA ARG A 9 -7.85 -5.91 -16.76
C ARG A 9 -8.79 -5.16 -15.81
N PRO A 10 -8.69 -5.36 -14.48
CA PRO A 10 -9.53 -4.67 -13.51
C PRO A 10 -9.13 -3.21 -13.23
N PHE A 11 -7.96 -2.79 -13.71
CA PHE A 11 -7.46 -1.42 -13.59
C PHE A 11 -7.47 -0.69 -14.94
N ARG A 12 -7.92 0.58 -14.94
CA ARG A 12 -8.05 1.40 -16.16
C ARG A 12 -6.72 1.83 -16.79
N SER A 13 -5.60 1.72 -16.08
CA SER A 13 -4.26 1.91 -16.61
C SER A 13 -3.25 1.05 -15.85
N PHE A 14 -2.19 0.64 -16.54
CA PHE A 14 -1.09 -0.09 -15.92
C PHE A 14 -0.25 0.84 -15.03
N TRP A 15 0.15 2.00 -15.58
CA TRP A 15 0.77 3.06 -14.77
C TRP A 15 -0.30 3.77 -13.96
N MET A 16 -0.04 3.95 -12.67
CA MET A 16 -0.92 4.59 -11.71
C MET A 16 -0.18 5.69 -10.95
N GLY A 17 -0.92 6.60 -10.33
CA GLY A 17 -0.36 7.63 -9.45
C GLY A 17 -0.96 7.54 -8.06
N GLY A 18 -0.13 7.51 -7.02
CA GLY A 18 -0.61 7.58 -5.64
C GLY A 18 -0.34 8.93 -5.02
N TYR A 19 -1.32 9.45 -4.28
CA TYR A 19 -1.16 10.68 -3.50
C TYR A 19 -0.90 10.33 -2.04
N GLU A 20 0.01 11.08 -1.42
CA GLU A 20 0.35 10.84 -0.02
C GLU A 20 -0.85 11.09 0.89
N GLY A 21 -1.24 10.05 1.62
CA GLY A 21 -2.46 10.02 2.42
C GLY A 21 -2.25 9.72 3.89
N ALA A 22 -1.00 9.57 4.34
CA ALA A 22 -0.69 9.35 5.74
C ALA A 22 -1.36 10.43 6.62
N ASP A 23 -2.04 9.97 7.66
CA ASP A 23 -2.76 10.82 8.59
C ASP A 23 -2.48 10.49 10.05
N HIS A 24 -1.47 9.69 10.38
CA HIS A 24 -1.10 9.39 11.76
C HIS A 24 -0.68 10.63 12.56
N VAL A 25 -0.69 10.47 13.88
CA VAL A 25 0.04 11.36 14.78
C VAL A 25 1.49 10.87 14.78
N ASN A 26 2.47 11.74 14.48
CA ASN A 26 3.89 11.37 14.45
C ASN A 26 4.46 11.21 15.87
N GLY A 27 5.72 10.76 16.00
CA GLY A 27 6.42 10.61 17.29
C GLY A 27 6.51 11.87 18.15
N ARG A 28 6.34 13.06 17.57
CA ARG A 28 6.34 14.35 18.28
C ARG A 28 4.96 14.77 18.75
N GLY A 29 3.93 13.99 18.46
CA GLY A 29 2.54 14.32 18.78
C GLY A 29 1.85 15.18 17.73
N ASP A 30 2.48 15.46 16.58
CA ASP A 30 1.86 16.25 15.52
C ASP A 30 0.88 15.40 14.70
N ALA A 31 -0.38 15.83 14.66
CA ALA A 31 -1.40 15.19 13.84
C ALA A 31 -1.22 15.56 12.35
N LEU A 32 -0.85 14.60 11.51
CA LEU A 32 -0.53 14.84 10.10
C LEU A 32 -1.78 14.88 9.21
N ASP A 33 -1.77 15.72 8.17
CA ASP A 33 -2.73 15.68 7.06
C ASP A 33 -1.97 15.96 5.76
N MET A 34 -1.43 14.90 5.16
CA MET A 34 -0.53 15.02 4.02
C MET A 34 -1.23 15.50 2.74
N VAL A 35 -2.51 15.17 2.58
CA VAL A 35 -3.36 15.70 1.51
C VAL A 35 -3.45 17.22 1.61
N ARG A 36 -3.69 17.75 2.82
CA ARG A 36 -3.75 19.19 3.07
C ARG A 36 -2.38 19.86 2.96
N ALA A 37 -1.33 19.22 3.47
CA ALA A 37 0.04 19.73 3.46
C ALA A 37 0.56 19.95 2.03
N THR A 38 0.23 19.05 1.10
CA THR A 38 0.56 19.16 -0.33
C THR A 38 -0.39 20.08 -1.11
N GLY A 39 -1.47 20.55 -0.47
CA GLY A 39 -2.58 21.28 -1.09
C GLY A 39 -3.31 20.47 -2.14
N HIS A 40 -3.24 19.14 -2.07
CA HIS A 40 -3.91 18.24 -3.00
C HIS A 40 -5.43 18.40 -2.91
N ASP A 41 -5.97 18.58 -1.70
CA ASP A 41 -7.39 18.87 -1.44
C ASP A 41 -7.90 20.07 -2.24
N ARG A 42 -7.14 21.17 -2.26
CA ARG A 42 -7.50 22.43 -2.92
C ARG A 42 -7.29 22.40 -4.43
N LEU A 43 -6.28 21.66 -4.90
CA LEU A 43 -5.89 21.58 -6.31
C LEU A 43 -6.28 20.26 -6.98
N LEU A 44 -7.17 19.48 -6.34
CA LEU A 44 -7.55 18.13 -6.73
C LEU A 44 -7.94 17.99 -8.20
N ALA A 45 -8.83 18.86 -8.69
CA ALA A 45 -9.27 18.83 -10.09
C ALA A 45 -8.10 19.05 -11.07
N ARG A 46 -7.16 19.93 -10.72
CA ARG A 46 -5.93 20.13 -11.51
C ARG A 46 -5.08 18.87 -11.46
N ASP A 47 -4.84 18.33 -10.28
CA ASP A 47 -3.97 17.16 -10.09
C ASP A 47 -4.47 15.94 -10.86
N TYR A 48 -5.78 15.68 -10.83
CA TYR A 48 -6.41 14.58 -11.58
C TYR A 48 -6.37 14.81 -13.09
N ARG A 49 -6.63 16.04 -13.55
CA ARG A 49 -6.54 16.38 -14.97
C ARG A 49 -5.11 16.21 -15.48
N GLU A 50 -4.10 16.59 -14.68
CA GLU A 50 -2.69 16.41 -15.04
C GLU A 50 -2.27 14.94 -15.05
N ALA A 51 -2.71 14.13 -14.08
CA ALA A 51 -2.53 12.68 -14.11
C ALA A 51 -3.14 12.07 -15.39
N ARG A 52 -4.37 12.45 -15.72
CA ARG A 52 -5.05 12.04 -16.96
C ARG A 52 -4.27 12.42 -18.21
N ARG A 53 -3.72 13.64 -18.28
CA ARG A 53 -2.91 14.12 -19.42
C ARG A 53 -1.64 13.28 -19.64
N LEU A 54 -1.07 12.72 -18.58
CA LEU A 54 0.08 11.82 -18.65
C LEU A 54 -0.29 10.36 -18.93
N GLY A 55 -1.57 10.06 -19.19
CA GLY A 55 -2.03 8.70 -19.51
C GLY A 55 -2.40 7.85 -18.30
N LEU A 56 -2.28 8.37 -17.09
CA LEU A 56 -2.73 7.70 -15.88
C LEU A 56 -4.27 7.72 -15.84
N ARG A 57 -4.89 6.57 -15.58
CA ARG A 57 -6.34 6.41 -15.43
C ARG A 57 -6.73 5.74 -14.11
N CYS A 58 -5.74 5.41 -13.30
CA CYS A 58 -5.90 4.84 -11.98
C CYS A 58 -5.07 5.67 -10.99
N VAL A 59 -5.66 6.01 -9.84
CA VAL A 59 -4.98 6.70 -8.75
C VAL A 59 -5.24 6.03 -7.40
N ARG A 60 -4.26 6.10 -6.49
CA ARG A 60 -4.43 5.71 -5.08
C ARG A 60 -4.69 6.94 -4.23
N GLU A 61 -5.73 6.85 -3.41
CA GLU A 61 -6.17 7.89 -2.47
C GLU A 61 -6.44 7.27 -1.11
N SER A 62 -6.33 8.09 -0.06
CA SER A 62 -6.70 7.68 1.30
C SER A 62 -7.97 8.38 1.75
N VAL A 63 -8.90 7.63 2.33
CA VAL A 63 -10.07 8.18 3.03
C VAL A 63 -9.61 8.86 4.32
N GLY A 64 -8.66 8.24 5.04
CA GLY A 64 -8.09 8.77 6.28
C GLY A 64 -9.04 8.56 7.45
N TRP A 65 -8.91 7.45 8.18
CA TRP A 65 -9.82 7.10 9.27
C TRP A 65 -9.81 8.15 10.38
N ARG A 66 -8.63 8.56 10.86
CA ARG A 66 -8.52 9.59 11.90
C ARG A 66 -9.14 10.91 11.45
N LEU A 67 -8.92 11.29 10.20
CA LEU A 67 -9.43 12.56 9.66
C LEU A 67 -10.95 12.53 9.41
N SER A 68 -11.51 11.36 9.12
CA SER A 68 -12.93 11.20 8.80
C SER A 68 -13.78 11.06 10.05
N GLU A 69 -13.30 10.39 11.11
CA GLU A 69 -14.05 10.21 12.35
C GLU A 69 -13.84 11.38 13.32
N ARG A 70 -14.74 12.35 13.30
CA ARG A 70 -14.64 13.59 14.11
C ARG A 70 -15.01 13.40 15.57
N ALA A 71 -15.85 12.42 15.84
CA ALA A 71 -16.25 11.94 17.15
C ALA A 71 -16.58 10.44 17.03
N PRO A 72 -16.58 9.66 18.12
CA PRO A 72 -16.87 8.23 18.07
C PRO A 72 -18.15 7.92 17.27
N GLY A 73 -18.00 7.19 16.16
CA GLY A 73 -19.11 6.80 15.28
C GLY A 73 -19.74 7.93 14.44
N THR A 74 -19.15 9.13 14.43
CA THR A 74 -19.59 10.27 13.61
C THR A 74 -18.54 10.58 12.55
N TRP A 75 -18.89 10.34 11.28
CA TRP A 75 -17.95 10.45 10.16
C TRP A 75 -18.28 11.61 9.21
N ASP A 76 -17.26 12.32 8.76
CA ASP A 76 -17.32 13.25 7.63
C ASP A 76 -16.56 12.69 6.43
N PHE A 77 -17.30 12.19 5.44
CA PHE A 77 -16.75 11.68 4.19
C PHE A 77 -16.71 12.72 3.06
N SER A 78 -16.94 14.01 3.34
CA SER A 78 -16.99 15.07 2.32
C SER A 78 -15.74 15.11 1.43
N ARG A 79 -14.55 14.93 2.01
CA ARG A 79 -13.27 14.86 1.26
C ARG A 79 -13.25 13.68 0.30
N ALA A 80 -13.52 12.46 0.78
CA ALA A 80 -13.54 11.26 -0.05
C ALA A 80 -14.61 11.35 -1.15
N GLN A 81 -15.78 11.90 -0.84
CA GLN A 81 -16.83 12.13 -1.84
C GLN A 81 -16.42 13.19 -2.88
N HIS A 82 -15.70 14.25 -2.47
CA HIS A 82 -15.16 15.25 -3.39
C HIS A 82 -14.12 14.62 -4.33
N MET A 83 -13.21 13.80 -3.80
CA MET A 83 -12.26 12.97 -4.55
C MET A 83 -12.97 12.06 -5.55
N ALA A 84 -13.97 11.29 -5.12
CA ALA A 84 -14.73 10.39 -5.99
C ALA A 84 -15.41 11.14 -7.15
N ARG A 85 -16.06 12.28 -6.88
CA ARG A 85 -16.70 13.11 -7.92
C ARG A 85 -15.68 13.71 -8.88
N ALA A 86 -14.53 14.17 -8.39
CA ALA A 86 -13.47 14.69 -9.24
C ALA A 86 -12.85 13.61 -10.12
N ALA A 87 -12.56 12.44 -9.56
CA ALA A 87 -12.04 11.29 -10.29
C ALA A 87 -13.01 10.88 -11.41
N ARG A 88 -14.31 10.82 -11.11
CA ARG A 88 -15.34 10.52 -12.11
C ARG A 88 -15.35 11.52 -13.26
N ARG A 89 -15.26 12.83 -12.98
CA ARG A 89 -15.20 13.88 -14.03
C ARG A 89 -13.98 13.73 -14.93
N GLU A 90 -12.83 13.35 -14.36
CA GLU A 90 -11.58 13.15 -15.11
C GLU A 90 -11.43 11.72 -15.67
N GLY A 91 -12.43 10.86 -15.49
CA GLY A 91 -12.41 9.47 -15.98
C GLY A 91 -11.42 8.55 -15.24
N LEU A 92 -10.99 8.94 -14.04
CA LEU A 92 -10.07 8.16 -13.21
C LEU A 92 -10.81 7.10 -12.38
N GLN A 93 -10.18 5.95 -12.22
CA GLN A 93 -10.49 4.96 -11.19
C GLN A 93 -9.68 5.28 -9.94
N VAL A 94 -10.32 5.22 -8.77
CA VAL A 94 -9.64 5.40 -7.49
C VAL A 94 -9.53 4.04 -6.79
N LEU A 95 -8.33 3.71 -6.31
CA LEU A 95 -8.09 2.62 -5.37
C LEU A 95 -8.04 3.24 -3.97
N TRP A 96 -8.95 2.84 -3.09
CA TRP A 96 -9.21 3.53 -1.83
C TRP A 96 -8.49 2.85 -0.67
N THR A 97 -7.50 3.53 -0.09
CA THR A 97 -6.96 3.17 1.22
C THR A 97 -7.86 3.73 2.31
N LEU A 98 -8.39 2.89 3.20
CA LEU A 98 -9.28 3.35 4.27
C LEU A 98 -8.49 3.89 5.46
N MET A 99 -7.52 3.12 5.95
CA MET A 99 -6.60 3.52 7.02
C MET A 99 -5.17 3.61 6.47
N HIS A 100 -4.63 4.83 6.47
CA HIS A 100 -3.23 5.11 6.14
C HIS A 100 -2.48 5.56 7.40
N TYR A 101 -2.28 4.57 8.28
CA TYR A 101 -1.62 4.65 9.60
C TYR A 101 -2.44 5.34 10.72
N GLY A 102 -3.25 6.37 10.43
CA GLY A 102 -3.97 7.10 11.47
C GLY A 102 -5.17 6.36 12.05
N VAL A 103 -5.30 6.41 13.38
CA VAL A 103 -6.47 5.97 14.15
C VAL A 103 -7.12 7.18 14.86
N PRO A 104 -8.42 7.13 15.20
CA PRO A 104 -9.07 8.15 16.04
C PRO A 104 -8.27 8.44 17.33
N PRO A 105 -8.29 9.69 17.84
CA PRO A 105 -7.42 10.13 18.94
C PRO A 105 -7.67 9.41 20.27
N ASP A 106 -8.83 8.78 20.43
CA ASP A 106 -9.21 7.98 21.59
C ASP A 106 -8.92 6.47 21.43
N LEU A 107 -8.15 6.10 20.41
CA LEU A 107 -7.68 4.73 20.18
C LEU A 107 -6.15 4.67 20.05
N THR A 108 -5.61 3.50 20.40
CA THR A 108 -4.26 3.06 20.11
C THR A 108 -4.27 1.80 19.25
N LEU A 109 -3.11 1.45 18.68
CA LEU A 109 -2.96 0.21 17.91
C LEU A 109 -2.98 -1.06 18.78
N LEU A 110 -2.96 -0.90 20.10
CA LEU A 110 -3.01 -1.98 21.08
C LEU A 110 -4.43 -2.29 21.57
N ASP A 111 -5.41 -1.44 21.23
CA ASP A 111 -6.79 -1.60 21.70
C ASP A 111 -7.55 -2.62 20.85
N ASP A 112 -8.13 -3.63 21.49
CA ASP A 112 -9.02 -4.59 20.81
C ASP A 112 -10.30 -3.90 20.28
N ALA A 113 -10.69 -2.77 20.89
CA ALA A 113 -11.80 -1.92 20.45
C ALA A 113 -11.59 -1.35 19.03
N LEU A 114 -10.33 -1.30 18.55
CA LEU A 114 -9.99 -0.92 17.18
C LEU A 114 -10.72 -1.79 16.15
N ILE A 115 -10.86 -3.10 16.40
CA ILE A 115 -11.38 -4.07 15.42
C ILE A 115 -12.84 -3.78 15.04
N PRO A 116 -13.82 -3.81 15.98
CA PRO A 116 -15.21 -3.53 15.63
C PRO A 116 -15.43 -2.06 15.22
N ARG A 117 -14.61 -1.12 15.71
CA ARG A 117 -14.73 0.30 15.33
C ARG A 117 -14.25 0.55 13.90
N PHE A 118 -13.14 -0.05 13.51
CA PHE A 118 -12.66 -0.02 12.12
C PHE A 118 -13.67 -0.66 11.18
N ALA A 119 -14.27 -1.79 11.55
CA ALA A 119 -15.29 -2.44 10.72
C ALA A 119 -16.50 -1.53 10.43
N ARG A 120 -17.02 -0.83 11.44
CA ARG A 120 -18.10 0.16 11.27
C ARG A 120 -17.67 1.32 10.37
N PHE A 121 -16.47 1.86 10.58
CA PHE A 121 -15.91 2.91 9.73
C PHE A 121 -15.77 2.44 8.28
N ALA A 122 -15.26 1.24 8.06
CA ALA A 122 -15.01 0.67 6.74
C ALA A 122 -16.31 0.50 5.94
N ALA A 123 -17.36 -0.04 6.57
CA ALA A 123 -18.70 -0.12 5.98
C ALA A 123 -19.27 1.27 5.66
N ALA A 124 -19.18 2.22 6.60
CA ALA A 124 -19.68 3.58 6.40
C ALA A 124 -18.94 4.31 5.24
N ALA A 125 -17.61 4.17 5.17
CA ALA A 125 -16.81 4.73 4.10
C ALA A 125 -17.17 4.10 2.74
N ALA A 126 -17.30 2.77 2.67
CA ALA A 126 -17.70 2.08 1.47
C ALA A 126 -19.11 2.50 1.01
N ALA A 127 -20.08 2.60 1.92
CA ALA A 127 -21.43 3.08 1.62
C ALA A 127 -21.45 4.52 1.09
N ALA A 128 -20.61 5.40 1.64
CA ALA A 128 -20.48 6.79 1.20
C ALA A 128 -19.82 6.95 -0.18
N ILE A 129 -18.87 6.06 -0.53
CA ILE A 129 -18.13 6.07 -1.80
C ILE A 129 -18.90 5.35 -2.92
N ARG A 130 -19.63 4.28 -2.58
CA ARG A 130 -20.40 3.43 -3.50
C ARG A 130 -21.16 4.16 -4.60
N PRO A 131 -22.04 5.12 -4.28
CA PRO A 131 -22.87 5.76 -5.31
C PRO A 131 -22.08 6.68 -6.24
N LEU A 132 -20.82 6.97 -5.94
CA LEU A 132 -19.99 7.92 -6.68
C LEU A 132 -18.98 7.24 -7.62
N CYS A 133 -18.67 5.96 -7.37
CA CYS A 133 -17.63 5.20 -8.06
C CYS A 133 -18.23 4.01 -8.83
N PRO A 134 -17.98 3.87 -10.15
CA PRO A 134 -18.33 2.65 -10.87
C PRO A 134 -17.65 1.41 -10.28
N GLY A 135 -18.35 0.27 -10.27
CA GLY A 135 -17.80 -1.02 -9.84
C GLY A 135 -16.94 -1.69 -10.93
N PRO A 136 -16.09 -2.67 -10.55
CA PRO A 136 -15.76 -3.04 -9.17
C PRO A 136 -14.91 -1.97 -8.47
N ARG A 137 -15.06 -1.84 -7.15
CA ARG A 137 -14.34 -0.85 -6.34
C ARG A 137 -13.25 -1.54 -5.52
N PHE A 138 -12.06 -0.98 -5.55
CA PHE A 138 -10.91 -1.53 -4.85
C PHE A 138 -10.69 -0.80 -3.54
N TYR A 139 -10.58 -1.58 -2.46
CA TYR A 139 -10.32 -1.12 -1.11
C TYR A 139 -9.03 -1.74 -0.59
N THR A 140 -8.14 -0.91 -0.06
CA THR A 140 -7.10 -1.31 0.87
C THR A 140 -7.61 -1.01 2.27
N PRO A 141 -8.01 -2.02 3.08
CA PRO A 141 -8.51 -1.76 4.42
C PRO A 141 -7.48 -1.00 5.26
N ILE A 142 -6.25 -1.53 5.34
CA ILE A 142 -5.16 -0.95 6.12
C ILE A 142 -3.89 -0.99 5.26
N ASN A 143 -3.23 0.16 5.12
CA ASN A 143 -1.97 0.26 4.37
C ASN A 143 -0.80 -0.28 5.21
N GLU A 144 0.03 -1.13 4.60
CA GLU A 144 1.27 -1.68 5.14
C GLU A 144 1.17 -2.12 6.61
N ILE A 145 0.38 -3.16 6.87
CA ILE A 145 0.21 -3.71 8.21
C ILE A 145 1.56 -4.04 8.85
N SER A 146 2.51 -4.60 8.10
CA SER A 146 3.84 -4.95 8.62
C SER A 146 4.69 -3.72 8.90
N PHE A 147 4.68 -2.72 8.02
CA PHE A 147 5.40 -1.46 8.28
C PHE A 147 4.80 -0.73 9.48
N LEU A 148 3.47 -0.57 9.55
CA LEU A 148 2.79 0.11 10.65
C LEU A 148 3.09 -0.56 11.99
N ALA A 149 3.02 -1.89 12.04
CA ALA A 149 3.35 -2.67 13.23
C ALA A 149 4.80 -2.46 13.68
N TRP A 150 5.76 -2.49 12.75
CA TRP A 150 7.18 -2.21 13.05
C TRP A 150 7.40 -0.76 13.48
N ALA A 151 6.85 0.19 12.74
CA ALA A 151 6.99 1.62 13.00
C ALA A 151 6.46 1.99 14.39
N ALA A 152 5.34 1.39 14.78
CA ALA A 152 4.72 1.57 16.09
C ALA A 152 5.33 0.73 17.22
N SER A 153 6.33 -0.13 16.97
CA SER A 153 6.97 -0.92 18.04
C SER A 153 8.48 -0.76 18.11
N SER A 154 9.10 -0.24 17.06
CA SER A 154 10.54 -0.29 16.84
C SER A 154 11.09 0.98 16.19
N SER A 155 10.27 2.03 16.12
CA SER A 155 10.69 3.37 15.71
C SER A 155 9.96 4.42 16.53
N ASP A 156 10.31 5.69 16.35
CA ASP A 156 9.57 6.82 16.89
C ASP A 156 8.50 7.34 15.90
N ALA A 157 8.34 6.73 14.71
CA ALA A 157 7.54 7.28 13.58
C ALA A 157 6.08 7.55 13.94
N MET A 158 5.52 6.72 14.82
CA MET A 158 4.14 6.81 15.25
C MET A 158 4.10 7.40 16.67
N GLY A 159 3.19 8.36 16.91
CA GLY A 159 2.96 9.02 18.20
C GLY A 159 2.43 8.07 19.27
N PRO A 160 1.75 8.52 20.34
CA PRO A 160 1.40 7.68 21.50
C PRO A 160 0.60 6.40 21.18
N ALA A 161 0.02 6.28 19.98
CA ALA A 161 -0.54 5.04 19.45
C ALA A 161 0.50 3.92 19.15
N GLY A 162 1.79 4.25 19.13
CA GLY A 162 2.95 3.38 18.96
C GLY A 162 4.06 3.58 20.02
N ALA A 163 3.81 4.35 21.08
CA ALA A 163 4.77 4.48 22.17
C ALA A 163 4.50 3.41 23.23
N VAL A 164 5.38 2.42 23.34
CA VAL A 164 5.52 1.65 24.58
C VAL A 164 5.92 2.67 25.65
N HIS A 165 5.04 2.92 26.63
CA HIS A 165 5.33 3.86 27.71
C HIS A 165 6.57 3.37 28.48
N GLU A 166 7.53 4.27 28.72
CA GLU A 166 8.64 4.03 29.63
C GLU A 166 8.08 3.57 30.98
N GLY A 167 8.48 2.37 31.43
CA GLY A 167 8.15 1.88 32.77
C GLY A 167 7.58 0.46 32.85
N THR A 168 7.18 -0.18 31.74
CA THR A 168 6.89 -1.63 31.77
C THR A 168 8.05 -2.41 31.18
N ALA A 169 8.97 -2.81 32.06
CA ALA A 169 9.79 -3.99 31.82
C ALA A 169 8.85 -5.19 31.60
N ARG A 170 8.61 -5.53 30.34
CA ARG A 170 8.21 -6.88 29.93
C ARG A 170 9.20 -7.32 28.87
N GLU A 171 10.09 -8.18 29.32
CA GLU A 171 11.04 -8.97 28.54
C GLU A 171 10.29 -9.82 27.51
N ASP A 172 9.85 -9.24 26.39
CA ASP A 172 9.92 -9.84 25.05
C ASP A 172 9.32 -8.87 24.02
N SER A 173 10.16 -8.22 23.22
CA SER A 173 9.77 -7.32 22.14
C SER A 173 9.09 -8.03 20.96
N ARG A 174 9.02 -9.37 20.94
CA ARG A 174 8.10 -10.14 20.08
C ARG A 174 6.62 -9.90 20.44
N ILE A 175 6.31 -9.30 21.60
CA ILE A 175 4.94 -9.15 22.10
C ILE A 175 4.25 -7.86 21.64
N SER A 176 4.93 -6.77 21.25
CA SER A 176 4.23 -5.52 20.86
C SER A 176 3.93 -5.42 19.36
N GLY A 177 4.95 -5.39 18.48
CA GLY A 177 4.74 -5.26 17.03
C GLY A 177 3.95 -6.43 16.43
N TYR A 178 4.21 -7.66 16.88
CA TYR A 178 3.44 -8.82 16.46
C TYR A 178 1.98 -8.75 16.92
N ALA A 179 1.72 -8.30 18.16
CA ALA A 179 0.35 -8.17 18.66
C ALA A 179 -0.41 -7.02 17.98
N ILE A 180 0.26 -5.91 17.66
CA ILE A 180 -0.29 -4.85 16.79
C ILE A 180 -0.66 -5.44 15.43
N LYS A 181 0.25 -6.20 14.80
CA LYS A 181 0.03 -6.85 13.50
C LYS A 181 -1.20 -7.77 13.54
N ARG A 182 -1.33 -8.62 14.56
CA ARG A 182 -2.51 -9.50 14.74
C ARG A 182 -3.82 -8.70 14.84
N ARG A 183 -3.83 -7.59 15.58
CA ARG A 183 -5.01 -6.70 15.70
C ARG A 183 -5.36 -6.05 14.37
N LEU A 184 -4.37 -5.54 13.65
CA LEU A 184 -4.55 -4.94 12.33
C LEU A 184 -5.06 -5.96 11.32
N VAL A 185 -4.59 -7.21 11.35
CA VAL A 185 -5.14 -8.28 10.51
C VAL A 185 -6.61 -8.55 10.85
N ARG A 186 -6.96 -8.71 12.14
CA ARG A 186 -8.36 -8.90 12.55
C ARG A 186 -9.24 -7.72 12.14
N ALA A 187 -8.75 -6.50 12.28
CA ALA A 187 -9.45 -5.29 11.85
C ALA A 187 -9.64 -5.27 10.32
N ALA A 188 -8.60 -5.61 9.54
CA ALA A 188 -8.70 -5.70 8.09
C ALA A 188 -9.76 -6.73 7.66
N LEU A 189 -9.75 -7.93 8.24
CA LEU A 189 -10.74 -8.98 7.96
C LEU A 189 -12.17 -8.54 8.33
N ALA A 190 -12.36 -8.01 9.55
CA ALA A 190 -13.67 -7.52 9.98
C ALA A 190 -14.17 -6.35 9.11
N GLY A 191 -13.27 -5.47 8.68
CA GLY A 191 -13.58 -4.39 7.75
C GLY A 191 -13.96 -4.90 6.36
N MET A 192 -13.30 -5.95 5.86
CA MET A 192 -13.65 -6.57 4.58
C MET A 192 -15.06 -7.15 4.60
N ASP A 193 -15.41 -7.87 5.66
CA ASP A 193 -16.75 -8.44 5.81
C ASP A 193 -17.82 -7.34 5.87
N ALA A 194 -17.59 -6.31 6.69
CA ALA A 194 -18.50 -5.17 6.81
C ALA A 194 -18.62 -4.37 5.49
N ILE A 195 -17.55 -4.27 4.69
CA ILE A 195 -17.60 -3.66 3.35
C ILE A 195 -18.45 -4.51 2.41
N ARG A 196 -18.31 -5.85 2.42
CA ARG A 196 -19.06 -6.76 1.54
C ARG A 196 -20.56 -6.68 1.76
N GLU A 197 -21.00 -6.44 3.00
CA GLU A 197 -22.42 -6.25 3.32
C GLU A 197 -23.05 -5.05 2.60
N VAL A 198 -22.30 -3.97 2.41
CA VAL A 198 -22.78 -2.73 1.76
C VAL A 198 -22.35 -2.60 0.29
N ASP A 199 -21.32 -3.33 -0.12
CA ASP A 199 -20.75 -3.36 -1.46
C ASP A 199 -20.37 -4.79 -1.90
N PRO A 200 -21.31 -5.55 -2.48
CA PRO A 200 -21.03 -6.89 -2.98
C PRO A 200 -20.02 -6.95 -4.13
N GLN A 201 -19.71 -5.82 -4.78
CA GLN A 201 -18.71 -5.72 -5.85
C GLN A 201 -17.34 -5.23 -5.35
N ALA A 202 -17.15 -5.15 -4.04
CA ALA A 202 -15.88 -4.77 -3.45
C ALA A 202 -14.78 -5.77 -3.81
N ARG A 203 -13.62 -5.24 -4.15
CA ARG A 203 -12.35 -5.95 -4.34
C ARG A 203 -11.36 -5.45 -3.31
N PHE A 204 -10.47 -6.32 -2.85
CA PHE A 204 -9.53 -6.01 -1.79
C PHE A 204 -8.09 -6.02 -2.28
N LEU A 205 -7.34 -4.99 -1.93
CA LEU A 205 -5.93 -4.84 -2.24
C LEU A 205 -5.16 -4.71 -0.92
N HIS A 206 -4.45 -5.76 -0.53
CA HIS A 206 -3.59 -5.71 0.65
C HIS A 206 -2.20 -5.25 0.26
N ILE A 207 -1.71 -4.18 0.89
CA ILE A 207 -0.45 -3.53 0.55
C ILE A 207 0.54 -3.73 1.69
N ASP A 208 1.75 -4.21 1.42
CA ASP A 208 2.86 -4.30 2.37
C ASP A 208 4.22 -4.24 1.61
N PRO A 209 5.36 -3.97 2.28
CA PRO A 209 6.64 -3.86 1.61
C PRO A 209 7.17 -5.24 1.19
N VAL A 210 7.83 -5.28 0.03
CA VAL A 210 8.64 -6.44 -0.39
C VAL A 210 10.12 -6.10 -0.25
N ILE A 211 10.84 -6.96 0.48
CA ILE A 211 12.20 -6.67 0.94
C ILE A 211 13.16 -7.79 0.61
N HIS A 212 14.44 -7.45 0.50
CA HIS A 212 15.53 -8.41 0.44
C HIS A 212 16.60 -8.06 1.47
N VAL A 213 16.94 -9.06 2.30
CA VAL A 213 17.92 -8.91 3.37
C VAL A 213 19.08 -9.85 3.07
N VAL A 214 20.30 -9.34 3.18
CA VAL A 214 21.54 -10.10 2.97
C VAL A 214 22.40 -10.02 4.23
N PRO A 215 23.30 -10.97 4.48
CA PRO A 215 24.27 -10.81 5.55
C PRO A 215 25.37 -9.80 5.13
N THR A 216 25.94 -9.08 6.10
CA THR A 216 27.15 -8.26 5.88
C THR A 216 28.34 -9.16 5.56
N GLU A 217 28.48 -10.28 6.27
CA GLU A 217 29.51 -11.30 6.07
C GLU A 217 28.87 -12.66 5.80
N ASP A 218 29.42 -13.44 4.87
CA ASP A 218 28.84 -14.73 4.48
C ASP A 218 29.12 -15.86 5.48
N THR A 219 28.69 -15.66 6.73
CA THR A 219 28.77 -16.64 7.82
C THR A 219 27.42 -17.34 8.04
N PRO A 220 27.39 -18.59 8.56
CA PRO A 220 26.14 -19.29 8.83
C PRO A 220 25.16 -18.50 9.71
N ASP A 221 25.64 -17.88 10.78
CA ASP A 221 24.81 -17.15 11.73
C ASP A 221 24.19 -15.88 11.11
N GLN A 222 24.95 -15.13 10.32
CA GLN A 222 24.40 -13.94 9.65
C GLN A 222 23.46 -14.32 8.51
N ARG A 223 23.69 -15.44 7.80
CA ARG A 223 22.72 -15.97 6.82
C ARG A 223 21.41 -16.32 7.50
N ALA A 224 21.45 -17.04 8.63
CA ALA A 224 20.27 -17.38 9.41
C ALA A 224 19.53 -16.12 9.90
N LEU A 225 20.25 -15.10 10.37
CA LEU A 225 19.65 -13.82 10.77
C LEU A 225 19.00 -13.10 9.58
N ALA A 226 19.66 -13.06 8.41
CA ALA A 226 19.13 -12.44 7.20
C ALA A 226 17.83 -13.14 6.75
N GLU A 227 17.80 -14.47 6.76
CA GLU A 227 16.62 -15.27 6.46
C GLU A 227 15.48 -15.02 7.45
N GLN A 228 15.80 -14.99 8.76
CA GLN A 228 14.83 -14.69 9.81
C GLN A 228 14.22 -13.30 9.62
N VAL A 229 15.03 -12.25 9.44
CA VAL A 229 14.52 -10.88 9.26
C VAL A 229 13.73 -10.76 7.95
N ALA A 230 14.21 -11.37 6.86
CA ALA A 230 13.47 -11.39 5.60
C ALA A 230 12.11 -12.12 5.73
N SER A 231 11.98 -13.09 6.63
CA SER A 231 10.73 -13.84 6.82
C SER A 231 9.60 -13.00 7.40
N TYR A 232 9.90 -11.91 8.11
CA TYR A 232 8.90 -11.08 8.78
C TYR A 232 7.94 -10.37 7.80
N GLN A 233 8.39 -10.15 6.55
CA GLN A 233 7.57 -9.55 5.49
C GLN A 233 6.36 -10.43 5.12
N TRP A 234 6.41 -11.73 5.38
CA TRP A 234 5.33 -12.65 5.03
C TRP A 234 4.20 -12.66 6.05
N GLN A 235 4.47 -12.30 7.30
CA GLN A 235 3.56 -12.51 8.43
C GLN A 235 2.17 -11.94 8.21
N ALA A 236 2.04 -10.69 7.73
CA ALA A 236 0.71 -10.10 7.55
C ALA A 236 -0.11 -10.81 6.44
N PHE A 237 0.52 -11.12 5.30
CA PHE A 237 -0.14 -11.86 4.23
C PHE A 237 -0.43 -13.32 4.61
N ASP A 238 0.49 -13.99 5.31
CA ASP A 238 0.26 -15.35 5.82
C ASP A 238 -0.89 -15.38 6.84
N MET A 239 -0.99 -14.37 7.72
CA MET A 239 -2.11 -14.23 8.65
C MET A 239 -3.43 -13.97 7.93
N LEU A 240 -3.45 -13.05 6.94
CA LEU A 240 -4.64 -12.80 6.11
C LEU A 240 -5.07 -14.05 5.34
N ALA A 241 -4.11 -14.82 4.82
CA ALA A 241 -4.37 -16.06 4.09
C ALA A 241 -4.75 -17.26 4.98
N GLY A 242 -4.65 -17.13 6.30
CA GLY A 242 -4.87 -18.23 7.26
C GLY A 242 -3.73 -19.27 7.29
N ARG A 243 -2.55 -18.94 6.76
CA ARG A 243 -1.34 -19.78 6.76
C ARG A 243 -0.57 -19.68 8.08
N GLN A 244 -0.70 -18.54 8.75
CA GLN A 244 -0.15 -18.24 10.07
C GLN A 244 -1.29 -17.74 10.96
N ASP A 245 -1.29 -18.10 12.24
CA ASP A 245 -2.30 -17.67 13.21
C ASP A 245 -3.76 -17.80 12.69
N PRO A 246 -4.20 -19.00 12.25
CA PRO A 246 -5.50 -19.20 11.62
C PRO A 246 -6.68 -18.80 12.53
N GLU A 247 -6.51 -18.76 13.85
CA GLU A 247 -7.50 -18.28 14.80
C GLU A 247 -7.87 -16.79 14.63
N LEU A 248 -7.11 -16.03 13.86
CA LEU A 248 -7.46 -14.65 13.47
C LEU A 248 -8.61 -14.58 12.47
N GLY A 249 -9.00 -15.71 11.86
CA GLY A 249 -10.06 -15.79 10.85
C GLY A 249 -9.58 -15.57 9.40
N GLY A 250 -8.27 -15.59 9.17
CA GLY A 250 -7.71 -15.51 7.83
C GLY A 250 -8.06 -16.73 6.98
N HIS A 251 -8.15 -16.53 5.66
CA HIS A 251 -8.45 -17.59 4.71
C HIS A 251 -7.89 -17.23 3.33
N PRO A 252 -7.63 -18.19 2.41
CA PRO A 252 -7.00 -17.90 1.13
C PRO A 252 -7.71 -16.82 0.31
N ALA A 253 -9.05 -16.78 0.33
CA ALA A 253 -9.86 -15.77 -0.38
C ALA A 253 -9.85 -14.36 0.25
N ALA A 254 -9.20 -14.15 1.41
CA ALA A 254 -9.01 -12.81 1.97
C ALA A 254 -7.91 -12.06 1.20
N LEU A 255 -6.93 -12.76 0.64
CA LEU A 255 -6.00 -12.19 -0.32
C LEU A 255 -6.63 -12.17 -1.72
N ASP A 256 -7.27 -11.07 -2.07
CA ASP A 256 -7.82 -10.86 -3.42
C ASP A 256 -6.74 -10.33 -4.38
N TRP A 257 -6.18 -9.16 -4.09
CA TRP A 257 -4.99 -8.61 -4.76
C TRP A 257 -3.88 -8.29 -3.75
N ILE A 258 -2.63 -8.49 -4.16
CA ILE A 258 -1.45 -8.15 -3.36
C ILE A 258 -0.76 -6.94 -3.98
N GLY A 259 -0.66 -5.86 -3.21
CA GLY A 259 0.13 -4.68 -3.50
C GLY A 259 1.48 -4.74 -2.80
N LEU A 260 2.55 -4.46 -3.53
CA LEU A 260 3.91 -4.50 -3.01
C LEU A 260 4.55 -3.13 -3.09
N ASN A 261 5.06 -2.66 -1.96
CA ASN A 261 5.82 -1.42 -1.87
C ASN A 261 7.30 -1.74 -2.06
N HIS A 262 7.92 -1.13 -3.08
CA HIS A 262 9.32 -1.34 -3.41
C HIS A 262 10.03 -0.03 -3.73
N TYR A 263 11.07 0.26 -2.97
CA TYR A 263 11.87 1.46 -3.05
C TYR A 263 13.36 1.12 -3.18
N HIS A 264 14.16 2.11 -3.57
CA HIS A 264 15.62 1.99 -3.63
C HIS A 264 16.25 1.44 -2.34
N SER A 265 15.64 1.72 -1.18
CA SER A 265 16.04 1.28 0.16
C SER A 265 15.41 -0.04 0.64
N SER A 266 14.59 -0.71 -0.17
CA SER A 266 13.92 -1.98 0.20
C SER A 266 14.87 -3.19 0.29
N GLN A 267 16.17 -2.99 0.04
CA GLN A 267 17.17 -4.04 0.19
C GLN A 267 18.34 -3.55 1.04
N TRP A 268 18.73 -4.33 2.03
CA TRP A 268 19.73 -3.96 3.03
C TRP A 268 20.46 -5.18 3.61
N GLU A 269 21.53 -4.92 4.35
CA GLU A 269 22.30 -5.97 5.01
C GLU A 269 22.05 -6.02 6.53
N VAL A 270 22.22 -7.19 7.14
CA VAL A 270 22.24 -7.38 8.60
C VAL A 270 23.65 -7.72 9.09
N PRO A 271 24.02 -7.28 10.31
CA PRO A 271 23.20 -6.54 11.27
C PRO A 271 23.23 -5.01 11.08
N SER A 272 24.02 -4.49 10.13
CA SER A 272 24.28 -3.03 10.03
C SER A 272 23.08 -2.19 9.56
N GLU A 273 22.05 -2.84 9.00
CA GLU A 273 20.91 -2.21 8.32
C GLU A 273 21.28 -1.29 7.15
N LYS A 274 22.53 -1.34 6.70
CA LYS A 274 23.02 -0.53 5.59
C LYS A 274 22.26 -0.89 4.32
N ARG A 275 21.71 0.14 3.67
CA ARG A 275 20.97 -0.03 2.41
C ARG A 275 21.93 -0.41 1.28
N LEU A 276 21.55 -1.41 0.49
CA LEU A 276 22.32 -1.82 -0.67
C LEU A 276 22.16 -0.77 -1.77
N ALA A 277 23.27 -0.23 -2.27
CA ALA A 277 23.23 0.86 -3.23
C ALA A 277 22.65 0.38 -4.59
N TRP A 278 21.42 0.78 -4.89
CA TRP A 278 20.75 0.43 -6.15
C TRP A 278 21.53 0.91 -7.38
N HIS A 279 21.98 2.17 -7.38
CA HIS A 279 22.63 2.81 -8.53
C HIS A 279 24.07 2.35 -8.78
N LEU A 280 24.67 1.60 -7.86
CA LEU A 280 26.03 1.07 -7.99
C LEU A 280 26.04 -0.39 -8.47
N GLY A 281 24.86 -0.99 -8.70
CA GLY A 281 24.76 -2.38 -9.12
C GLY A 281 25.33 -3.35 -8.09
N ASP A 282 25.07 -3.12 -6.79
CA ASP A 282 25.50 -4.04 -5.73
C ASP A 282 25.02 -5.46 -6.06
N PRO A 283 25.94 -6.42 -6.29
CA PRO A 283 25.61 -7.74 -6.83
C PRO A 283 24.78 -8.60 -5.86
N ARG A 284 24.69 -8.19 -4.59
CA ARG A 284 23.88 -8.85 -3.58
C ARG A 284 22.40 -8.46 -3.70
N ARG A 285 22.07 -7.40 -4.46
CA ARG A 285 20.67 -7.03 -4.69
C ARG A 285 19.97 -8.07 -5.55
N ARG A 286 18.70 -8.31 -5.25
CA ARG A 286 17.79 -9.11 -6.08
C ARG A 286 16.98 -8.22 -7.03
N PRO A 287 16.83 -8.61 -8.31
CA PRO A 287 15.94 -7.94 -9.24
C PRO A 287 14.48 -7.93 -8.73
N LEU A 288 13.74 -6.84 -8.94
CA LEU A 288 12.34 -6.75 -8.52
C LEU A 288 11.48 -7.84 -9.18
N SER A 289 11.75 -8.21 -10.43
CA SER A 289 11.03 -9.30 -11.12
C SER A 289 11.13 -10.63 -10.38
N ALA A 290 12.27 -10.95 -9.79
CA ALA A 290 12.45 -12.15 -8.98
C ALA A 290 11.69 -12.06 -7.65
N LEU A 291 11.68 -10.87 -7.01
CA LEU A 291 10.89 -10.65 -5.79
C LEU A 291 9.38 -10.78 -6.08
N LEU A 292 8.89 -10.21 -7.17
CA LEU A 292 7.50 -10.35 -7.62
C LEU A 292 7.16 -11.82 -7.91
N GLY A 293 8.06 -12.55 -8.58
CA GLY A 293 7.92 -13.99 -8.82
C GLY A 293 7.78 -14.77 -7.52
N GLN A 294 8.63 -14.52 -6.54
CA GLN A 294 8.58 -15.16 -5.22
C GLN A 294 7.23 -14.92 -4.50
N VAL A 295 6.71 -13.69 -4.53
CA VAL A 295 5.39 -13.40 -3.93
C VAL A 295 4.28 -14.13 -4.68
N TRP A 296 4.32 -14.13 -6.01
CA TRP A 296 3.31 -14.80 -6.82
C TRP A 296 3.33 -16.32 -6.64
N GLU A 297 4.50 -16.96 -6.62
CA GLU A 297 4.66 -18.39 -6.34
C GLU A 297 4.12 -18.76 -4.96
N ARG A 298 4.33 -17.88 -3.95
CA ARG A 298 3.87 -18.13 -2.58
C ARG A 298 2.34 -18.07 -2.44
N TYR A 299 1.70 -17.07 -3.05
CA TYR A 299 0.29 -16.76 -2.78
C TYR A 299 -0.66 -17.05 -3.94
N GLY A 300 -0.18 -17.17 -5.18
CA GLY A 300 -0.99 -17.42 -6.37
C GLY A 300 -1.97 -16.29 -6.70
N ARG A 301 -1.79 -15.09 -6.14
CA ARG A 301 -2.67 -13.93 -6.32
C ARG A 301 -2.12 -12.91 -7.31
N PRO A 302 -2.98 -12.18 -8.02
CA PRO A 302 -2.55 -11.08 -8.87
C PRO A 302 -1.86 -9.97 -8.07
N LEU A 303 -0.84 -9.37 -8.68
CA LEU A 303 0.06 -8.42 -8.04
C LEU A 303 -0.14 -7.00 -8.56
N LEU A 304 0.24 -6.03 -7.72
CA LEU A 304 0.41 -4.63 -8.07
C LEU A 304 1.71 -4.13 -7.42
N VAL A 305 2.55 -3.36 -8.14
CA VAL A 305 3.54 -2.52 -7.44
C VAL A 305 2.78 -1.31 -6.93
N ALA A 306 2.42 -1.33 -5.65
CA ALA A 306 1.45 -0.39 -5.06
C ALA A 306 2.09 0.94 -4.68
N GLU A 307 3.39 0.93 -4.37
CA GLU A 307 4.20 2.13 -4.18
C GLU A 307 5.62 1.93 -4.66
N THR A 308 6.11 2.91 -5.41
CA THR A 308 7.51 3.00 -5.77
C THR A 308 7.89 4.44 -6.14
N GLY A 309 9.12 4.82 -5.86
CA GLY A 309 9.63 6.16 -6.15
C GLY A 309 11.09 6.34 -5.72
N HIS A 310 11.64 7.50 -6.06
CA HIS A 310 12.98 7.91 -5.65
C HIS A 310 12.97 9.39 -5.26
N ILE A 311 14.01 9.86 -4.57
CA ILE A 311 14.18 11.26 -4.17
C ILE A 311 15.23 11.94 -5.07
N GLY A 312 15.02 13.21 -5.41
CA GLY A 312 15.99 14.03 -6.13
C GLY A 312 16.21 13.62 -7.59
N ARG A 313 17.47 13.59 -8.04
CA ARG A 313 17.82 13.43 -9.45
C ARG A 313 17.54 12.03 -10.01
N GLY A 314 17.61 10.98 -9.18
CA GLY A 314 17.49 9.58 -9.60
C GLY A 314 16.07 9.10 -9.94
N ARG A 315 15.04 9.97 -9.93
CA ARG A 315 13.65 9.59 -10.18
C ARG A 315 13.41 8.95 -11.55
N ALA A 316 14.03 9.49 -12.60
CA ALA A 316 13.89 8.96 -13.95
C ALA A 316 14.60 7.61 -14.08
N ASP A 317 15.83 7.51 -13.59
CA ASP A 317 16.62 6.27 -13.65
C ASP A 317 15.95 5.14 -12.88
N TRP A 318 15.41 5.44 -11.69
CA TRP A 318 14.62 4.51 -10.90
C TRP A 318 13.39 4.02 -11.66
N LEU A 319 12.70 4.91 -12.38
CA LEU A 319 11.55 4.52 -13.19
C LEU A 319 11.95 3.56 -14.32
N HIS A 320 13.08 3.79 -14.97
CA HIS A 320 13.57 2.89 -16.02
C HIS A 320 13.85 1.49 -15.48
N ASP A 321 14.45 1.39 -14.31
CA ASP A 321 14.70 0.10 -13.65
C ASP A 321 13.41 -0.61 -13.28
N ILE A 322 12.50 0.07 -12.57
CA ILE A 322 11.21 -0.51 -12.16
C ILE A 322 10.35 -0.92 -13.37
N ALA A 323 10.32 -0.10 -14.41
CA ALA A 323 9.59 -0.46 -15.63
C ALA A 323 10.22 -1.68 -16.32
N GLY A 324 11.54 -1.75 -16.42
CA GLY A 324 12.25 -2.90 -16.97
C GLY A 324 12.00 -4.19 -16.19
N GLU A 325 12.02 -4.12 -14.86
CA GLU A 325 11.70 -5.23 -13.96
C GLU A 325 10.23 -5.65 -14.04
N ALA A 326 9.29 -4.70 -14.11
CA ALA A 326 7.87 -4.99 -14.29
C ALA A 326 7.62 -5.74 -15.61
N GLN A 327 8.26 -5.33 -16.70
CA GLN A 327 8.20 -6.05 -17.97
C GLN A 327 8.85 -7.44 -17.90
N ARG A 328 9.96 -7.59 -17.19
CA ARG A 328 10.59 -8.91 -16.96
C ARG A 328 9.62 -9.84 -16.22
N ALA A 329 8.96 -9.38 -15.17
CA ALA A 329 7.96 -10.14 -14.42
C ALA A 329 6.77 -10.55 -15.30
N LEU A 330 6.24 -9.62 -16.10
CA LEU A 330 5.14 -9.91 -17.04
C LEU A 330 5.53 -10.95 -18.09
N ARG A 331 6.73 -10.85 -18.67
CA ARG A 331 7.25 -11.85 -19.61
C ARG A 331 7.47 -13.22 -18.96
N ALA A 332 7.76 -13.26 -17.66
CA ALA A 332 7.86 -14.49 -16.88
C ALA A 332 6.49 -15.06 -16.45
N GLY A 333 5.38 -14.42 -16.84
CA GLY A 333 4.02 -14.91 -16.54
C GLY A 333 3.46 -14.46 -15.18
N VAL A 334 4.13 -13.55 -14.47
CA VAL A 334 3.60 -12.97 -13.24
C VAL A 334 2.39 -12.08 -13.56
N PRO A 335 1.21 -12.30 -12.93
CA PRO A 335 -0.01 -11.50 -13.17
C PRO A 335 0.08 -10.12 -12.50
N LEU A 336 0.92 -9.25 -13.05
CA LEU A 336 1.13 -7.89 -12.57
C LEU A 336 0.12 -6.91 -13.22
N GLY A 337 -0.80 -6.38 -12.42
CA GLY A 337 -1.85 -5.47 -12.89
C GLY A 337 -1.39 -4.03 -13.14
N GLY A 338 -0.27 -3.60 -12.56
CA GLY A 338 0.25 -2.25 -12.74
C GLY A 338 1.36 -1.83 -11.79
N VAL A 339 1.80 -0.59 -11.98
CA VAL A 339 2.84 0.08 -11.19
C VAL A 339 2.37 1.47 -10.81
N CYS A 340 2.31 1.74 -9.50
CA CYS A 340 1.86 2.99 -8.92
C CYS A 340 3.05 3.84 -8.46
N LEU A 341 3.23 4.99 -9.11
CA LEU A 341 4.23 5.98 -8.73
C LEU A 341 3.78 6.69 -7.45
N TYR A 342 4.61 6.65 -6.41
CA TYR A 342 4.26 7.19 -5.11
C TYR A 342 5.42 8.00 -4.47
N PRO A 343 5.18 9.24 -4.05
CA PRO A 343 3.96 10.03 -4.28
C PRO A 343 3.97 10.71 -5.66
N MET A 344 2.80 11.13 -6.13
CA MET A 344 2.65 11.96 -7.33
C MET A 344 3.15 13.40 -7.10
N LEU A 345 2.98 13.90 -5.87
CA LEU A 345 3.40 15.24 -5.46
C LEU A 345 4.58 15.15 -4.51
N ASP A 346 5.52 16.09 -4.61
CA ASP A 346 6.45 16.31 -3.51
C ASP A 346 5.68 16.49 -2.20
N ARG A 347 6.22 15.94 -1.12
CA ARG A 347 5.60 15.98 0.20
C ARG A 347 6.60 16.41 1.28
N PRO A 348 6.13 17.02 2.38
CA PRO A 348 6.96 17.20 3.55
C PRO A 348 7.38 15.85 4.17
N ASP A 349 8.44 15.91 4.95
CA ASP A 349 8.79 14.87 5.91
C ASP A 349 7.76 14.84 7.05
N TRP A 350 7.51 13.65 7.61
CA TRP A 350 6.53 13.47 8.67
C TRP A 350 6.94 14.16 9.98
N TYR A 351 8.24 14.38 10.21
CA TYR A 351 8.77 15.03 11.41
C TYR A 351 9.28 16.44 11.17
N GLU A 352 9.80 16.69 9.97
CA GLU A 352 10.37 17.98 9.60
C GLU A 352 9.50 18.64 8.51
N PRO A 353 8.36 19.29 8.84
CA PRO A 353 7.43 19.84 7.84
C PRO A 353 8.07 20.83 6.85
N ALA A 354 9.18 21.47 7.23
CA ALA A 354 9.95 22.36 6.38
C ALA A 354 10.77 21.61 5.31
N ARG A 355 11.20 20.38 5.62
CA ARG A 355 11.96 19.50 4.73
C ARG A 355 11.01 18.78 3.80
N TRP A 356 11.18 18.99 2.50
CA TRP A 356 10.33 18.35 1.51
C TRP A 356 11.10 17.33 0.70
N HIS A 357 10.58 16.12 0.67
CA HIS A 357 11.08 15.08 -0.20
C HIS A 357 10.72 15.47 -1.63
N ARG A 358 11.75 15.83 -2.40
CA ARG A 358 11.68 15.97 -3.85
C ARG A 358 11.46 14.59 -4.45
N SER A 359 10.28 14.03 -4.35
CA SER A 359 9.95 12.64 -4.66
C SER A 359 8.84 12.52 -5.70
N GLY A 360 8.09 13.59 -5.91
CA GLY A 360 6.94 13.60 -6.80
C GLY A 360 7.28 13.67 -8.28
N LEU A 361 6.28 13.32 -9.09
CA LEU A 361 6.22 13.66 -10.51
C LEU A 361 6.02 15.17 -10.71
N TRP A 362 5.39 15.85 -9.74
CA TRP A 362 5.37 17.30 -9.64
C TRP A 362 6.04 17.80 -8.37
N HIS A 363 6.92 18.77 -8.55
CA HIS A 363 7.30 19.67 -7.47
C HIS A 363 6.09 20.50 -7.04
N VAL A 364 6.03 20.81 -5.74
CA VAL A 364 5.01 21.68 -5.15
C VAL A 364 5.66 23.01 -4.75
N PRO A 365 5.65 24.04 -5.62
CA PRO A 365 6.03 25.39 -5.23
C PRO A 365 5.18 25.86 -4.05
N ARG A 366 5.81 26.54 -3.09
CA ARG A 366 5.15 27.13 -1.93
C ARG A 366 5.15 28.66 -2.05
N ASP A 367 4.07 29.30 -1.60
CA ASP A 367 4.01 30.76 -1.50
C ASP A 367 4.81 31.28 -0.28
N ALA A 368 4.81 32.60 -0.08
CA ALA A 368 5.50 33.25 1.04
C ALA A 368 4.99 32.81 2.43
N ARG A 369 3.79 32.24 2.50
CA ARG A 369 3.18 31.70 3.73
C ARG A 369 3.42 30.19 3.89
N GLY A 370 4.17 29.58 2.97
CA GLY A 370 4.47 28.15 2.98
C GLY A 370 3.36 27.27 2.41
N ALA A 371 2.26 27.83 1.89
CA ALA A 371 1.17 27.04 1.32
C ALA A 371 1.48 26.60 -0.11
N ALA A 372 1.06 25.39 -0.49
CA ALA A 372 1.19 24.89 -1.86
C ALA A 372 0.48 25.82 -2.86
N ALA A 373 1.26 26.40 -3.78
CA ALA A 373 0.81 27.43 -4.73
C ALA A 373 0.68 26.92 -6.17
N GLY A 374 1.12 25.68 -6.45
CA GLY A 374 0.99 25.11 -7.79
C GLY A 374 1.65 23.75 -7.96
N ARG A 375 1.87 23.40 -9.23
CA ARG A 375 2.52 22.15 -9.67
C ARG A 375 3.55 22.46 -10.73
N ARG A 376 4.79 22.04 -10.51
CA ARG A 376 5.87 22.15 -11.49
C ARG A 376 6.35 20.75 -11.87
N LEU A 377 6.04 20.34 -13.10
CA LEU A 377 6.34 19.01 -13.61
C LEU A 377 7.85 18.73 -13.61
N VAL A 378 8.24 17.56 -13.12
CA VAL A 378 9.60 17.05 -13.23
C VAL A 378 9.76 16.43 -14.62
N ARG A 379 10.26 17.23 -15.58
CA ARG A 379 10.30 16.83 -17.00
C ARG A 379 11.05 15.52 -17.27
N PRO A 380 12.24 15.24 -16.68
CA PRO A 380 12.92 13.96 -16.92
C PRO A 380 12.08 12.76 -16.47
N TYR A 381 11.46 12.85 -15.30
CA TYR A 381 10.64 11.78 -14.74
C TYR A 381 9.36 11.55 -15.57
N ALA A 382 8.71 12.63 -15.99
CA ALA A 382 7.53 12.57 -16.86
C ALA A 382 7.85 12.04 -18.26
N ARG A 383 9.02 12.36 -18.81
CA ARG A 383 9.48 11.82 -20.10
C ARG A 383 9.68 10.32 -20.01
N ALA A 384 10.38 9.84 -18.98
CA ALA A 384 10.57 8.41 -18.75
C ALA A 384 9.24 7.66 -18.65
N LEU A 385 8.26 8.19 -17.92
CA LEU A 385 6.91 7.63 -17.85
C LEU A 385 6.23 7.57 -19.23
N ALA A 386 6.31 8.66 -19.98
CA ALA A 386 5.71 8.73 -21.32
C ALA A 386 6.38 7.77 -22.33
N ASP A 387 7.70 7.56 -22.22
CA ASP A 387 8.44 6.59 -23.04
C ASP A 387 7.95 5.16 -22.78
N TRP A 388 7.82 4.76 -21.52
CA TRP A 388 7.33 3.42 -21.15
C TRP A 388 5.85 3.21 -21.50
N GLU A 389 4.99 4.22 -21.29
CA GLU A 389 3.59 4.13 -21.68
C GLU A 389 3.44 4.03 -23.22
N ARG A 390 4.27 4.72 -24.01
CA ARG A 390 4.30 4.55 -25.47
C ARG A 390 4.77 3.16 -25.89
N GLY A 391 5.86 2.65 -25.29
CA GLY A 391 6.38 1.31 -25.57
C GLY A 391 5.33 0.23 -25.31
N ARG A 392 4.64 0.32 -24.17
CA ARG A 392 3.58 -0.62 -23.77
C ARG A 392 2.35 -0.57 -24.67
N ARG A 393 2.00 0.58 -25.25
CA ARG A 393 0.91 0.69 -26.24
C ARG A 393 1.26 0.02 -27.57
N ARG A 394 2.54 0.00 -27.95
CA ARG A 394 3.02 -0.68 -29.16
C ARG A 394 3.11 -2.19 -28.97
N ALA A 395 3.43 -2.65 -27.76
CA ALA A 395 3.47 -4.06 -27.38
C ALA A 395 2.45 -4.33 -26.25
N PRO A 396 1.15 -4.48 -26.56
CA PRO A 396 0.14 -4.70 -25.52
C PRO A 396 0.38 -6.03 -24.79
N GLU A 397 0.95 -5.96 -23.59
CA GLU A 397 1.17 -7.10 -22.70
C GLU A 397 -0.17 -7.61 -22.16
N ARG A 398 -0.66 -8.77 -22.58
CA ARG A 398 -1.88 -9.36 -21.99
C ARG A 398 -1.55 -9.84 -20.57
N MET A 399 -2.45 -9.57 -19.62
CA MET A 399 -2.34 -10.19 -18.31
C MET A 399 -2.60 -11.70 -18.52
N PRO A 400 -1.76 -12.60 -17.97
CA PRO A 400 -2.04 -14.02 -18.01
C PRO A 400 -3.43 -14.29 -17.45
N ALA A 401 -4.16 -15.23 -18.04
CA ALA A 401 -5.45 -15.64 -17.50
C ALA A 401 -5.23 -16.12 -16.06
N LEU A 402 -5.93 -15.50 -15.10
CA LEU A 402 -5.98 -16.03 -13.75
C LEU A 402 -6.64 -17.40 -13.83
N ALA A 403 -6.01 -18.43 -13.23
CA ALA A 403 -6.68 -19.71 -13.05
C ALA A 403 -8.03 -19.45 -12.36
N PRO A 404 -9.13 -20.07 -12.80
CA PRO A 404 -10.43 -19.87 -12.18
C PRO A 404 -10.32 -20.17 -10.68
N ASP A 405 -11.04 -19.36 -9.91
CA ASP A 405 -11.15 -19.41 -8.46
C ASP A 405 -11.13 -20.86 -7.97
N LEU A 406 -10.10 -21.23 -7.20
CA LEU A 406 -10.14 -22.48 -6.45
C LEU A 406 -11.26 -22.27 -5.43
N GLY A 407 -12.44 -22.80 -5.75
CA GLY A 407 -13.60 -22.82 -4.86
C GLY A 407 -13.22 -23.37 -3.49
N PRO A 408 -14.13 -23.29 -2.50
CA PRO A 408 -13.84 -23.73 -1.14
C PRO A 408 -13.25 -25.15 -1.20
N GLY A 409 -11.99 -25.28 -0.76
CA GLY A 409 -11.28 -26.55 -0.76
C GLY A 409 -12.10 -27.63 -0.05
N PRO A 410 -11.83 -28.91 -0.33
CA PRO A 410 -12.59 -30.01 0.24
C PRO A 410 -12.65 -29.87 1.76
N ARG A 411 -13.86 -29.99 2.32
CA ARG A 411 -14.06 -30.04 3.77
C ARG A 411 -13.18 -31.17 4.33
N PRO A 412 -12.47 -30.96 5.44
CA PRO A 412 -11.65 -32.00 6.04
C PRO A 412 -12.56 -33.19 6.38
N GLU A 413 -12.19 -34.38 5.90
CA GLU A 413 -12.80 -35.64 6.31
C GLU A 413 -12.63 -35.81 7.83
N PRO A 414 -13.65 -36.30 8.55
CA PRO A 414 -13.52 -36.58 9.96
C PRO A 414 -12.49 -37.69 10.18
N LEU A 415 -11.44 -37.37 10.93
CA LEU A 415 -10.43 -38.32 11.40
C LEU A 415 -11.13 -39.49 12.12
N LEU A 416 -11.06 -40.68 11.52
CA LEU A 416 -11.40 -41.93 12.18
C LEU A 416 -10.43 -42.14 13.35
N THR A 417 -10.97 -42.16 14.56
CA THR A 417 -10.26 -42.56 15.78
C THR A 417 -9.86 -44.04 15.70
N PRO A 418 -8.60 -44.40 15.95
CA PRO A 418 -8.21 -45.81 16.05
C PRO A 418 -8.76 -46.41 17.35
N ARG A 419 -9.21 -47.67 17.26
CA ARG A 419 -9.53 -48.53 18.41
C ARG A 419 -8.27 -49.09 19.05
#